data_AF-A0A6J4VE94-F1
#
_entry.id   AF-A0A6J4VE94-F1
#
_cell.length_a   1.000
_cell.length_b   1.000
_cell.length_c   1.000
_cell.angle_alpha   90.00
_cell.angle_beta   90.00
_cell.angle_gamma   90.00
#
_symmetry.space_group_name_H-M   'P 1'
#
loop_
_entity.id
_entity.type
_entity.pdbx_description
1 polymer ?
#
loop_
_entity_poly.entity_id
_entity_poly.type
_entity_poly.pdbx_seq_one_letter_code
_entity_poly.pdbx_strand_id
1 'polypeptide(L)'
;MFPIVTEGGEVHDIRLRFEAGRRVDDAAGRNERFLLDTFDTDEGVRRLGGFAFGTNFGIQRFSKNILFDEKIGGTVNMAIGAGYPDTGSKNESTVH
;
A
#
# COMPACT_ATOMS: atom_id res chain seq x y z
N MET A 1 -13.78 -2.30 0.11
CA MET A 1 -12.31 -2.20 -0.08
C MET A 1 -11.70 -3.33 0.73
N PHE A 2 -10.66 -4.01 0.23
CA PHE A 2 -9.98 -5.03 1.03
C PHE A 2 -9.08 -4.35 2.07
N PRO A 3 -8.91 -4.93 3.27
CA PRO A 3 -7.93 -4.43 4.22
C PRO A 3 -6.51 -4.74 3.73
N ILE A 4 -5.53 -4.02 4.27
CA ILE A 4 -4.13 -4.43 4.17
C ILE A 4 -3.81 -5.29 5.38
N VAL A 5 -3.23 -6.47 5.14
CA VAL A 5 -2.80 -7.41 6.18
C VAL A 5 -1.29 -7.39 6.22
N THR A 6 -0.74 -7.00 7.37
CA THR A 6 0.70 -6.96 7.64
C THR A 6 1.01 -7.69 8.95
N GLU A 7 2.29 -7.75 9.33
CA GLU A 7 2.68 -8.25 10.66
C GLU A 7 2.05 -7.46 11.82
N GLY A 8 1.75 -6.16 11.61
CA GLY A 8 1.04 -5.32 12.58
C GLY A 8 -0.47 -5.51 12.62
N GLY A 9 -0.99 -6.49 11.90
CA GLY A 9 -2.42 -6.82 11.81
C GLY A 9 -3.10 -6.21 10.60
N GLU A 10 -4.44 -6.13 10.69
CA GLU A 10 -5.28 -5.65 9.60
C GLU A 10 -5.59 -4.17 9.74
N VAL A 11 -5.30 -3.39 8.69
CA VAL A 11 -5.68 -1.98 8.59
C VAL A 11 -6.86 -1.88 7.62
N HIS A 12 -7.95 -1.25 8.06
CA HIS A 12 -9.20 -1.17 7.30
C HIS A 12 -9.54 0.26 6.91
N ASP A 13 -10.26 0.42 5.81
CA ASP A 13 -10.78 1.70 5.31
C ASP A 13 -9.72 2.81 5.20
N ILE A 14 -8.54 2.44 4.68
CA ILE A 14 -7.43 3.37 4.46
C ILE A 14 -7.83 4.43 3.43
N ARG A 15 -7.60 5.70 3.76
CA ARG A 15 -7.78 6.84 2.87
C ARG A 15 -6.53 7.69 2.92
N LEU A 16 -5.89 7.86 1.78
CA LEU A 16 -4.67 8.65 1.63
C LEU A 16 -4.93 9.78 0.64
N ARG A 17 -4.47 10.99 0.95
CA ARG A 17 -4.54 12.15 0.05
C ARG A 17 -3.14 12.54 -0.38
N PHE A 18 -2.98 12.79 -1.68
CA PHE A 18 -1.71 13.20 -2.26
C PHE A 18 -1.84 14.54 -2.97
N GLU A 19 -0.80 15.37 -2.83
CA GLU A 19 -0.62 16.63 -3.55
C GLU A 19 0.82 16.73 -4.03
N ALA A 20 1.02 17.18 -5.28
CA ALA A 20 2.35 17.32 -5.89
C ALA A 20 3.26 16.08 -5.72
N GLY A 21 2.66 14.88 -5.80
CA GLY A 21 3.36 13.60 -5.66
C GLY A 21 3.75 13.22 -4.23
N ARG A 22 3.26 13.93 -3.21
CA ARG A 22 3.51 13.66 -1.79
C ARG A 22 2.21 13.46 -1.03
N ARG A 23 2.22 12.56 -0.06
CA ARG A 23 1.09 12.32 0.84
C ARG A 23 0.95 13.48 1.83
N VAL A 24 -0.27 13.97 2.00
CA VAL A 24 -0.61 15.16 2.81
C VAL A 24 -1.69 14.90 3.86
N ASP A 25 -2.40 13.77 3.78
CA ASP A 25 -3.43 13.39 4.76
C ASP A 25 -3.61 11.87 4.75
N ASP A 26 -3.80 11.30 5.94
CA ASP A 26 -3.81 9.87 6.23
C ASP A 26 -4.94 9.55 7.21
N ALA A 27 -5.78 8.58 6.87
CA ALA A 27 -6.81 8.08 7.78
C ALA A 27 -7.04 6.58 7.61
N ALA A 28 -7.44 5.91 8.69
CA ALA A 28 -7.93 4.52 8.62
C ALA A 28 -9.09 4.29 9.59
N GLY A 29 -10.07 3.48 9.17
CA GLY A 29 -11.20 3.12 10.03
C GLY A 29 -10.83 2.17 11.15
N ARG A 30 -9.77 1.37 10.98
CA ARG A 30 -9.25 0.45 12.00
C ARG A 30 -7.74 0.36 11.91
N ASN A 31 -7.10 0.32 13.09
CA ASN A 31 -5.65 0.22 13.24
C ASN A 31 -4.88 1.41 12.66
N GLU A 32 -5.47 2.62 12.73
CA GLU A 32 -4.89 3.86 12.25
C GLU A 32 -3.54 4.17 12.89
N ARG A 33 -3.38 3.89 14.19
CA ARG A 33 -2.11 4.14 14.87
C ARG A 33 -0.95 3.39 14.22
N PHE A 34 -1.15 2.11 13.90
CA PHE A 34 -0.13 1.31 13.21
C PHE A 34 0.18 1.85 11.81
N LEU A 35 -0.83 2.32 11.07
CA LEU A 35 -0.65 2.96 9.77
C LEU A 35 0.24 4.21 9.91
N LEU A 36 -0.07 5.08 10.88
CA LEU A 36 0.68 6.31 11.13
C LEU A 36 2.12 6.01 11.59
N ASP A 37 2.31 5.04 12.48
CA ASP A 37 3.65 4.62 12.92
C ASP A 37 4.48 4.07 11.74
N THR A 38 3.85 3.30 10.83
CA THR A 38 4.49 2.85 9.58
C THR A 38 4.88 4.04 8.70
N PHE A 39 4.04 5.08 8.67
CA PHE A 39 4.24 6.30 7.90
C PHE A 39 5.21 7.31 8.52
N ASP A 40 5.73 7.03 9.72
CA ASP A 40 6.81 7.77 10.38
C ASP A 40 8.18 7.09 10.24
N THR A 41 8.26 5.97 9.49
CA THR A 41 9.49 5.17 9.35
C THR A 41 10.64 5.93 8.67
N ASP A 42 10.38 6.54 7.51
CA ASP A 42 11.38 7.30 6.76
C ASP A 42 10.70 8.29 5.79
N GLU A 43 11.49 9.14 5.11
CA GLU A 43 10.94 10.16 4.20
C GLU A 43 10.32 9.56 2.92
N GLY A 44 10.78 8.39 2.49
CA GLY A 44 10.31 7.76 1.28
C GLY A 44 8.88 7.25 1.39
N VAL A 45 8.42 6.92 2.60
CA VAL A 45 7.02 6.53 2.83
C VAL A 45 6.03 7.63 2.43
N ARG A 46 6.42 8.89 2.29
CA ARG A 46 5.50 9.97 1.86
C ARG A 46 5.10 9.91 0.38
N ARG A 47 5.61 8.93 -0.39
CA ARG A 47 5.37 8.80 -1.83
C ARG A 47 4.97 7.38 -2.19
N LEU A 48 4.37 7.23 -3.35
CA LEU A 48 4.08 5.91 -3.93
C LEU A 48 5.36 5.33 -4.54
N GLY A 49 5.59 4.04 -4.27
CA GLY A 49 6.69 3.26 -4.85
C GLY A 49 6.31 2.54 -6.15
N GLY A 50 5.01 2.32 -6.35
CA GLY A 50 4.50 1.68 -7.55
C GLY A 50 2.99 1.43 -7.49
N PHE A 51 2.46 0.93 -8.60
CA PHE A 51 1.09 0.44 -8.68
C PHE A 51 1.02 -0.75 -9.63
N ALA A 52 0.01 -1.58 -9.44
CA ALA A 52 -0.23 -2.76 -10.26
C ALA A 52 -1.73 -3.02 -10.42
N PHE A 53 -2.10 -3.65 -11.53
CA PHE A 53 -3.45 -4.14 -11.76
C PHE A 53 -3.54 -5.62 -11.41
N GLY A 54 -4.51 -5.99 -10.58
CA GLY A 54 -4.86 -7.38 -10.37
C GLY A 54 -5.60 -7.91 -11.59
N THR A 55 -5.02 -8.89 -12.27
CA THR A 55 -5.54 -9.47 -13.52
C THR A 55 -5.95 -10.94 -13.38
N ASN A 56 -5.83 -11.52 -12.18
CA ASN A 56 -6.21 -12.90 -11.94
C ASN A 56 -7.65 -13.00 -11.45
N PHE A 57 -8.58 -13.18 -12.40
CA PHE A 57 -9.99 -13.41 -12.13
C PHE A 57 -10.29 -14.82 -11.58
N GLY A 58 -9.30 -15.70 -11.42
CA GLY A 58 -9.46 -16.98 -10.73
C GLY A 58 -9.46 -16.85 -9.20
N ILE A 59 -8.92 -15.78 -8.65
CA ILE A 59 -8.90 -15.54 -7.21
C ILE A 59 -10.22 -14.87 -6.80
N GLN A 60 -11.11 -15.67 -6.23
CA GLN A 60 -12.48 -15.27 -5.89
C GLN A 60 -12.67 -14.93 -4.41
N ARG A 61 -11.62 -15.03 -3.60
CA ARG A 61 -11.68 -14.81 -2.15
C ARG A 61 -10.44 -14.06 -1.70
N PHE A 62 -10.66 -13.11 -0.79
CA PHE A 62 -9.57 -12.47 -0.07
C PHE A 62 -8.92 -13.48 0.88
N SER A 63 -7.61 -13.64 0.76
CA SER A 63 -6.83 -14.70 1.42
C SER A 63 -6.07 -14.23 2.65
N LYS A 64 -5.96 -12.91 2.87
CA LYS A 64 -5.12 -12.27 3.88
C LYS A 64 -3.63 -12.51 3.65
N ASN A 65 -3.25 -12.84 2.41
CA ASN A 65 -1.88 -12.97 1.97
C ASN A 65 -1.66 -12.01 0.81
N ILE A 66 -0.85 -10.99 1.06
CA ILE A 66 -0.65 -9.88 0.13
C ILE A 66 -0.21 -10.36 -1.27
N LEU A 67 0.58 -11.44 -1.37
CA LEU A 67 1.07 -11.96 -2.65
C LEU A 67 -0.05 -12.52 -3.55
N PHE A 68 -1.12 -13.03 -2.94
CA PHE A 68 -2.30 -13.50 -3.67
C PHE A 68 -3.31 -12.38 -3.84
N ASP A 69 -3.52 -11.59 -2.78
CA ASP A 69 -4.56 -10.58 -2.74
C ASP A 69 -4.27 -9.43 -3.74
N GLU A 70 -2.99 -9.09 -3.95
CA GLU A 70 -2.61 -8.09 -4.96
C GLU A 70 -2.89 -8.53 -6.41
N LYS A 71 -3.15 -9.83 -6.64
CA LYS A 71 -3.43 -10.37 -7.96
C LYS A 71 -4.91 -10.45 -8.28
N ILE A 72 -5.80 -10.23 -7.30
CA ILE A 72 -7.26 -10.36 -7.46
C ILE A 72 -7.76 -9.52 -8.64
N GLY A 73 -8.43 -10.19 -9.58
CA GLY A 73 -8.94 -9.58 -10.81
C GLY A 73 -9.82 -8.35 -10.56
N GLY A 74 -9.53 -7.26 -11.28
CA GLY A 74 -10.29 -6.01 -11.19
C GLY A 74 -9.86 -5.06 -10.08
N THR A 75 -8.77 -5.36 -9.37
CA THR A 75 -8.19 -4.48 -8.34
C THR A 75 -7.06 -3.62 -8.89
N VAL A 76 -6.80 -2.49 -8.23
CA VAL A 76 -5.57 -1.71 -8.36
C VAL A 76 -4.90 -1.72 -7.00
N ASN A 77 -3.62 -2.08 -6.98
CA ASN A 77 -2.79 -2.07 -5.79
C ASN A 77 -1.77 -0.96 -5.92
N MET A 78 -1.52 -0.24 -4.84
CA MET A 78 -0.53 0.83 -4.78
C MET A 78 0.40 0.55 -3.60
N ALA A 79 1.71 0.60 -3.85
CA ALA A 79 2.75 0.41 -2.84
C ALA A 79 3.20 1.77 -2.32
N ILE A 80 3.42 1.87 -1.01
CA ILE A 80 3.91 3.08 -0.34
C ILE A 80 5.40 2.90 -0.07
N GLY A 81 6.19 3.95 -0.30
CA GLY A 81 7.63 3.86 -0.07
C GLY A 81 8.37 3.36 -1.29
N ALA A 82 9.23 2.36 -1.13
CA ALA A 82 10.30 2.07 -2.06
C ALA A 82 9.74 1.72 -3.43
N GLY A 83 10.34 2.23 -4.51
CA GLY A 83 10.07 1.69 -5.85
C GLY A 83 11.25 0.84 -6.32
N TYR A 84 10.98 -0.13 -7.18
CA TYR A 84 12.03 -0.98 -7.74
C TYR A 84 12.98 -0.14 -8.62
N PRO A 85 14.31 -0.18 -8.42
CA PRO A 85 15.25 0.61 -9.21
C PRO A 85 15.17 0.36 -10.72
N ASP A 86 14.89 -0.88 -11.11
CA ASP A 86 14.76 -1.31 -12.51
C ASP A 86 13.57 -0.66 -13.23
N THR A 87 12.60 -0.08 -12.51
CA THR A 87 11.50 0.70 -13.09
C THR A 87 11.84 2.18 -13.28
N GLY A 88 13.06 2.60 -12.91
CA GLY A 88 13.50 3.99 -12.90
C GLY A 88 13.03 4.78 -11.67
N SER A 89 12.48 4.10 -10.66
CA SER A 89 12.13 4.75 -9.40
C SER A 89 13.35 5.34 -8.72
N LYS A 90 13.16 6.52 -8.13
CA LYS A 90 14.15 7.20 -7.26
C LYS A 90 13.68 7.28 -5.81
N ASN A 91 12.55 6.66 -5.49
CA ASN A 91 12.03 6.68 -4.13
C ASN A 91 12.67 5.55 -3.34
N GLU A 92 13.53 5.93 -2.39
CA GLU A 92 14.19 5.01 -1.47
C GLU A 92 13.44 5.03 -0.13
N SER A 93 13.13 3.85 0.41
CA SER A 93 12.40 3.66 1.65
C SER A 93 12.65 2.24 2.16
N THR A 94 12.48 2.04 3.45
CA THR A 94 12.53 0.72 4.09
C THR A 94 11.19 -0.02 4.03
N VAL A 95 10.10 0.70 3.76
CA VAL A 95 8.73 0.20 3.53
C VAL A 95 8.46 0.05 2.03
N HIS A 96 7.73 -1.00 1.65
CA HIS A 96 7.13 -1.23 0.32
C HIS A 96 5.73 -1.83 0.47
#